data_AF-A0A061QWT6-F1
#
_entry.id   AF-A0A061QWT6-F1
#
_cell.length_a   1.000
_cell.length_b   1.000
_cell.length_c   1.000
_cell.angle_alpha   90.00
_cell.angle_beta   90.00
_cell.angle_gamma   90.00
#
_symmetry.space_group_name_H-M   'P 1'
#
loop_
_entity.id
_entity.type
_entity.pdbx_description
1 polymer ?
#
loop_
_entity_poly.entity_id
_entity_poly.type
_entity_poly.pdbx_seq_one_letter_code
_entity_poly.pdbx_strand_id
1 'polypeptide(L)'
;MDMLARATKEKDTALRRFKKSEQMLKIAEDQLPPLRMTRERLSSEKAGVTHQHKTLKKSLIDIKREVDIYMSTYLKEESIGKEKAELFAASFDELNELEAEVAALKAEEQERERYISDLTGRRDNMCRVASSKTEKYRETRELAKTKQLIANDLRRKRKDTVRRVKDFQQLYDLVKNQRNKFVNLIQAANQSCAEMREKLKIIGNEVEILRGESLEKEKLLTKERADHTATTAQRDQIRSELNKCSMDFKKKQDAVDEQIVEMEKLNSLINSSEKEMLRLKKQYETVVESRNFTGIMLIDRNDELCILYEKANIQEEVQNQGDLAINRLDDEARMLELERKEAERSIEVTRRLMPQIPLLDEDVARLQKDLLEARRESERLSLQLEDPENAGRWRRLEGKIPTPEELQAKMNQLEERLNDKKEQLLEKELILEEVSGLSDRLRGQAAEGREDTLELAKKVNDYQGRLRGVTRRLMATISELSMYQATSMKLAAERDDLQSEADTAKERLERGEPPTEEAEREWFR
;
A
#
# COMPACT_ATOMS: atom_id res chain seq x y z
N MET A 1 -148.72 113.58 -96.84
CA MET A 1 -149.06 114.43 -97.99
C MET A 1 -150.54 114.29 -98.35
N ASP A 2 -151.54 114.73 -97.59
CA ASP A 2 -151.65 115.15 -96.18
C ASP A 2 -153.11 114.88 -95.77
N MET A 3 -153.42 114.29 -94.62
CA MET A 3 -153.31 114.92 -93.30
C MET A 3 -153.10 113.89 -92.19
N LEU A 4 -151.98 114.01 -91.47
CA LEU A 4 -151.61 113.15 -90.32
C LEU A 4 -151.75 113.88 -88.96
N ALA A 5 -152.12 115.16 -88.96
CA ALA A 5 -151.92 116.09 -87.82
C ALA A 5 -153.20 116.60 -87.13
N ARG A 6 -154.39 116.08 -87.48
CA ARG A 6 -155.67 116.39 -86.79
C ARG A 6 -156.43 115.10 -86.45
N ALA A 7 -157.31 115.18 -85.45
CA ALA A 7 -158.25 114.14 -85.00
C ALA A 7 -157.69 112.87 -84.32
N THR A 8 -156.38 112.75 -84.12
CA THR A 8 -155.81 112.07 -82.92
C THR A 8 -156.34 112.66 -81.60
N LYS A 9 -157.05 113.79 -81.64
CA LYS A 9 -157.77 114.44 -80.53
C LYS A 9 -159.24 114.03 -80.38
N GLU A 10 -159.87 113.39 -81.38
CA GLU A 10 -161.25 112.87 -81.27
C GLU A 10 -161.27 111.41 -80.75
N LYS A 11 -160.14 110.71 -80.91
CA LYS A 11 -159.85 109.44 -80.25
C LYS A 11 -160.07 109.50 -78.72
N ASP A 12 -159.76 110.63 -78.09
CA ASP A 12 -159.79 110.78 -76.62
C ASP A 12 -161.13 111.28 -76.04
N THR A 13 -162.08 111.74 -76.88
CA THR A 13 -163.41 112.21 -76.43
C THR A 13 -164.53 111.22 -76.68
N ALA A 14 -164.52 110.48 -77.79
CA ALA A 14 -165.53 109.43 -78.04
C ALA A 14 -165.40 108.26 -77.04
N LEU A 15 -164.18 107.93 -76.60
CA LEU A 15 -163.91 106.92 -75.57
C LEU A 15 -164.58 107.20 -74.22
N ARG A 16 -165.00 108.45 -73.94
CA ARG A 16 -165.76 108.82 -72.73
C ARG A 16 -167.28 108.67 -72.88
N ARG A 17 -167.83 108.61 -74.09
CA ARG A 17 -169.27 108.35 -74.30
C ARG A 17 -169.61 106.87 -74.28
N PHE A 18 -168.69 106.01 -74.71
CA PHE A 18 -168.83 104.55 -74.59
C PHE A 18 -169.00 104.09 -73.13
N LYS A 19 -168.33 104.74 -72.16
CA LYS A 19 -168.41 104.40 -70.73
C LYS A 19 -169.71 104.81 -69.99
N LYS A 20 -170.69 105.45 -70.64
CA LYS A 20 -171.92 105.93 -69.96
C LYS A 20 -173.21 105.23 -70.40
N SER A 21 -173.30 104.74 -71.65
CA SER A 21 -174.50 104.02 -72.12
C SER A 21 -174.62 102.61 -71.52
N GLU A 22 -173.50 101.97 -71.18
CA GLU A 22 -173.52 100.67 -70.45
C GLU A 22 -174.01 100.80 -69.00
N GLN A 23 -173.97 102.00 -68.40
CA GLN A 23 -174.48 102.25 -67.05
C GLN A 23 -176.02 102.35 -66.99
N MET A 24 -176.71 102.32 -68.13
CA MET A 24 -178.18 102.30 -68.25
C MET A 24 -178.79 100.89 -68.35
N LEU A 25 -178.01 99.83 -68.12
CA LEU A 25 -178.51 98.46 -68.04
C LEU A 25 -179.24 98.14 -66.71
N LYS A 26 -179.08 98.92 -65.63
CA LYS A 26 -179.19 98.39 -64.25
C LYS A 26 -180.29 98.96 -63.31
N ILE A 27 -181.43 99.46 -63.81
CA ILE A 27 -182.47 100.08 -62.93
C ILE A 27 -183.94 99.62 -63.17
N ALA A 28 -184.33 99.09 -64.33
CA ALA A 28 -185.77 99.01 -64.71
C ALA A 28 -186.45 97.61 -64.62
N GLU A 29 -185.93 96.67 -63.83
CA GLU A 29 -186.52 95.32 -63.65
C GLU A 29 -187.63 95.25 -62.56
N ASP A 30 -187.94 96.35 -61.86
CA ASP A 30 -188.50 96.28 -60.49
C ASP A 30 -190.05 96.31 -60.32
N GLN A 31 -190.90 96.57 -61.34
CA GLN A 31 -192.33 96.92 -61.07
C GLN A 31 -193.38 96.48 -62.12
N LEU A 32 -194.20 95.45 -61.84
CA LEU A 32 -195.70 95.44 -61.95
C LEU A 32 -196.52 94.17 -61.51
N PRO A 33 -196.02 93.15 -60.79
CA PRO A 33 -196.88 92.04 -60.32
C PRO A 33 -198.15 92.33 -59.45
N PRO A 34 -198.22 93.27 -58.47
CA PRO A 34 -199.07 93.00 -57.28
C PRO A 34 -200.58 93.32 -57.30
N LEU A 35 -201.10 94.20 -58.18
CA LEU A 35 -202.36 94.92 -57.88
C LEU A 35 -203.61 94.45 -58.67
N ARG A 36 -204.50 93.75 -57.94
CA ARG A 36 -205.87 93.29 -58.28
C ARG A 36 -205.94 91.89 -58.93
N MET A 37 -205.87 90.76 -58.22
CA MET A 37 -206.07 90.44 -56.80
C MET A 37 -207.44 90.82 -56.20
N THR A 38 -207.92 89.97 -55.27
CA THR A 38 -208.88 90.25 -54.16
C THR A 38 -210.27 90.83 -54.41
N ARG A 39 -210.60 91.50 -55.52
CA ARG A 39 -211.96 92.00 -55.70
C ARG A 39 -212.90 90.88 -56.13
N GLU A 40 -213.92 90.67 -55.28
CA GLU A 40 -215.14 89.92 -55.59
C GLU A 40 -214.92 88.54 -56.25
N ARG A 41 -214.29 87.53 -55.62
CA ARG A 41 -214.03 87.19 -54.20
C ARG A 41 -215.29 87.02 -53.33
N LEU A 42 -215.60 87.98 -52.45
CA LEU A 42 -216.50 87.83 -51.29
C LEU A 42 -218.01 87.70 -51.60
N SER A 43 -218.40 87.64 -52.87
CA SER A 43 -219.77 87.92 -53.29
C SER A 43 -220.37 86.79 -54.13
N SER A 44 -221.06 85.81 -53.53
CA SER A 44 -221.14 85.48 -52.10
C SER A 44 -221.72 84.06 -52.05
N GLU A 45 -220.99 82.98 -51.78
CA GLU A 45 -220.28 82.68 -50.51
C GLU A 45 -221.21 82.67 -49.27
N LYS A 46 -222.50 83.04 -49.43
CA LYS A 46 -223.47 83.30 -48.35
C LYS A 46 -224.88 82.72 -48.62
N ALA A 47 -225.11 82.04 -49.75
CA ALA A 47 -226.46 81.61 -50.12
C ALA A 47 -226.53 80.32 -50.99
N GLY A 48 -226.23 79.11 -50.53
CA GLY A 48 -225.48 78.66 -49.34
C GLY A 48 -225.99 79.09 -47.96
N VAL A 49 -226.87 78.32 -47.31
CA VAL A 49 -227.09 78.20 -45.82
C VAL A 49 -228.53 77.76 -45.48
N THR A 50 -229.53 78.01 -46.33
CA THR A 50 -230.95 78.03 -45.88
C THR A 50 -231.85 76.82 -46.19
N HIS A 51 -231.47 75.83 -47.04
CA HIS A 51 -232.25 74.57 -47.16
C HIS A 51 -231.51 73.27 -46.82
N GLN A 52 -230.20 73.31 -46.61
CA GLN A 52 -229.53 72.37 -45.69
C GLN A 52 -229.88 72.68 -44.21
N HIS A 53 -231.13 73.08 -43.92
CA HIS A 53 -231.58 73.60 -42.61
C HIS A 53 -232.91 72.97 -42.09
N LYS A 54 -233.55 72.02 -42.81
CA LYS A 54 -234.84 71.43 -42.32
C LYS A 54 -234.99 69.91 -42.29
N THR A 55 -234.52 69.12 -43.25
CA THR A 55 -234.45 67.65 -43.05
C THR A 55 -233.31 67.26 -42.10
N LEU A 56 -232.30 68.14 -41.97
CA LEU A 56 -231.34 68.15 -40.86
C LEU A 56 -232.01 68.19 -39.46
N LYS A 57 -233.31 68.50 -39.35
CA LYS A 57 -234.04 68.48 -38.07
C LYS A 57 -234.44 67.07 -37.61
N LYS A 58 -234.27 66.03 -38.45
CA LYS A 58 -234.36 64.61 -38.05
C LYS A 58 -232.99 64.01 -37.73
N SER A 59 -231.95 64.31 -38.52
CA SER A 59 -230.55 63.93 -38.21
C SER A 59 -229.98 64.60 -36.95
N LEU A 60 -230.77 65.43 -36.27
CA LEU A 60 -230.46 66.06 -34.98
C LEU A 60 -230.94 65.23 -33.76
N ILE A 61 -231.72 64.16 -33.98
CA ILE A 61 -232.21 63.29 -32.90
C ILE A 61 -231.31 62.06 -32.74
N ASP A 62 -230.90 61.44 -33.86
CA ASP A 62 -230.09 60.20 -33.83
C ASP A 62 -228.67 60.46 -33.30
N ILE A 63 -228.01 61.55 -33.73
CA ILE A 63 -226.67 61.93 -33.24
C ILE A 63 -226.66 62.25 -31.73
N LYS A 64 -227.80 62.69 -31.15
CA LYS A 64 -227.87 63.01 -29.71
C LYS A 64 -227.93 61.80 -28.78
N ARG A 65 -228.18 60.58 -29.28
CA ARG A 65 -228.02 59.35 -28.48
C ARG A 65 -226.65 58.70 -28.67
N GLU A 66 -225.99 58.91 -29.80
CA GLU A 66 -224.61 58.43 -30.02
C GLU A 66 -223.58 59.25 -29.24
N VAL A 67 -223.79 60.55 -29.05
CA VAL A 67 -222.91 61.41 -28.24
C VAL A 67 -222.91 61.02 -26.75
N ASP A 68 -224.05 60.65 -26.16
CA ASP A 68 -224.10 60.23 -24.74
C ASP A 68 -223.39 58.88 -24.49
N ILE A 69 -223.27 58.02 -25.53
CA ILE A 69 -222.51 56.76 -25.46
C ILE A 69 -221.00 57.02 -25.64
N TYR A 70 -220.61 57.94 -26.53
CA TYR A 70 -219.19 58.29 -26.74
C TYR A 70 -218.59 59.17 -25.64
N MET A 71 -219.39 60.02 -24.99
CA MET A 71 -218.88 60.94 -23.96
C MET A 71 -218.56 60.24 -22.62
N SER A 72 -219.16 59.07 -22.37
CA SER A 72 -218.84 58.21 -21.21
C SER A 72 -217.60 57.31 -21.43
N THR A 73 -217.24 57.01 -22.68
CA THR A 73 -216.05 56.21 -23.01
C THR A 73 -214.80 57.08 -23.18
N TYR A 74 -214.91 58.23 -23.87
CA TYR A 74 -213.77 59.14 -24.08
C TYR A 74 -213.18 59.69 -22.76
N LEU A 75 -214.02 60.02 -21.77
CA LEU A 75 -213.59 60.49 -20.45
C LEU A 75 -212.90 59.41 -19.58
N LYS A 76 -212.84 58.15 -20.02
CA LYS A 76 -212.03 57.09 -19.38
C LYS A 76 -210.74 56.75 -20.14
N GLU A 77 -210.63 57.10 -21.42
CA GLU A 77 -209.42 56.86 -22.21
C GLU A 77 -208.43 58.03 -22.11
N GLU A 78 -208.90 59.28 -21.96
CA GLU A 78 -208.00 60.44 -21.85
C GLU A 78 -207.16 60.43 -20.54
N SER A 79 -207.67 59.86 -19.44
CA SER A 79 -206.90 59.76 -18.19
C SER A 79 -205.78 58.72 -18.25
N ILE A 80 -205.95 57.64 -19.04
CA ILE A 80 -204.95 56.56 -19.16
C ILE A 80 -203.86 56.92 -20.18
N GLY A 81 -204.17 57.77 -21.16
CA GLY A 81 -203.21 58.24 -22.16
C GLY A 81 -202.08 59.12 -21.60
N LYS A 82 -202.37 59.96 -20.59
CA LYS A 82 -201.38 60.89 -20.01
C LYS A 82 -200.37 60.19 -19.09
N GLU A 83 -200.81 59.26 -18.23
CA GLU A 83 -199.89 58.51 -17.33
C GLU A 83 -198.83 57.68 -18.10
N LYS A 84 -199.17 57.12 -19.27
CA LYS A 84 -198.22 56.31 -20.05
C LYS A 84 -197.18 57.11 -20.85
N ALA A 85 -197.44 58.39 -21.12
CA ALA A 85 -196.48 59.25 -21.81
C ALA A 85 -195.35 59.71 -20.87
N GLU A 86 -195.69 60.06 -19.63
CA GLU A 86 -194.71 60.51 -18.61
C GLU A 86 -193.77 59.37 -18.17
N LEU A 87 -194.30 58.15 -18.03
CA LEU A 87 -193.49 56.96 -17.70
C LEU A 87 -192.47 56.58 -18.78
N PHE A 88 -192.78 56.77 -20.06
CA PHE A 88 -191.85 56.41 -21.14
C PHE A 88 -190.68 57.41 -21.24
N ALA A 89 -190.96 58.71 -21.04
CA ALA A 89 -189.92 59.74 -21.01
C ALA A 89 -188.90 59.50 -19.88
N ALA A 90 -189.38 59.25 -18.65
CA ALA A 90 -188.51 58.95 -17.51
C ALA A 90 -187.60 57.73 -17.76
N SER A 91 -188.13 56.66 -18.36
CA SER A 91 -187.34 55.46 -18.66
C SER A 91 -186.29 55.62 -19.77
N PHE A 92 -186.42 56.65 -20.61
CA PHE A 92 -185.46 56.93 -21.69
C PHE A 92 -184.27 57.75 -21.20
N ASP A 93 -184.49 58.70 -20.30
CA ASP A 93 -183.41 59.49 -19.71
C ASP A 93 -182.51 58.63 -18.80
N GLU A 94 -183.10 57.73 -18.00
CA GLU A 94 -182.38 56.80 -17.11
C GLU A 94 -181.46 55.83 -17.90
N LEU A 95 -181.87 55.46 -19.13
CA LEU A 95 -181.08 54.61 -20.03
C LEU A 95 -179.87 55.34 -20.62
N ASN A 96 -180.01 56.63 -20.94
CA ASN A 96 -178.90 57.45 -21.44
C ASN A 96 -177.84 57.74 -20.36
N GLU A 97 -178.25 57.93 -19.09
CA GLU A 97 -177.30 58.06 -17.98
C GLU A 97 -176.49 56.77 -17.77
N LEU A 98 -177.13 55.60 -17.83
CA LEU A 98 -176.46 54.29 -17.71
C LEU A 98 -175.48 54.00 -18.86
N GLU A 99 -175.81 54.37 -20.11
CA GLU A 99 -174.86 54.23 -21.23
C GLU A 99 -173.63 55.16 -21.08
N ALA A 100 -173.83 56.38 -20.57
CA ALA A 100 -172.73 57.30 -20.28
C ALA A 100 -171.80 56.78 -19.17
N GLU A 101 -172.36 56.17 -18.12
CA GLU A 101 -171.58 55.61 -17.01
C GLU A 101 -170.75 54.39 -17.44
N VAL A 102 -171.30 53.51 -18.27
CA VAL A 102 -170.55 52.37 -18.87
C VAL A 102 -169.42 52.85 -19.79
N ALA A 103 -169.61 53.95 -20.52
CA ALA A 103 -168.55 54.53 -21.35
C ALA A 103 -167.41 55.11 -20.50
N ALA A 104 -167.72 55.76 -19.37
CA ALA A 104 -166.74 56.28 -18.43
C ALA A 104 -165.90 55.15 -17.78
N LEU A 105 -166.55 54.08 -17.32
CA LEU A 105 -165.86 52.94 -16.71
C LEU A 105 -164.88 52.24 -17.67
N LYS A 106 -165.24 52.09 -18.96
CA LYS A 106 -164.32 51.54 -19.98
C LYS A 106 -163.12 52.44 -20.28
N ALA A 107 -163.27 53.75 -20.16
CA ALA A 107 -162.14 54.68 -20.30
C ALA A 107 -161.17 54.55 -19.11
N GLU A 108 -161.69 54.41 -17.89
CA GLU A 108 -160.85 54.20 -16.70
C GLU A 108 -160.14 52.84 -16.75
N GLU A 109 -160.79 51.77 -17.21
CA GLU A 109 -160.17 50.45 -17.42
C GLU A 109 -158.93 50.54 -18.34
N GLN A 110 -159.03 51.24 -19.49
CA GLN A 110 -157.89 51.42 -20.38
C GLN A 110 -156.74 52.23 -19.76
N GLU A 111 -157.01 53.22 -18.91
CA GLU A 111 -155.94 53.92 -18.19
C GLU A 111 -155.26 53.01 -17.16
N ARG A 112 -156.03 52.20 -16.42
CA ARG A 112 -155.52 51.23 -15.45
C ARG A 112 -154.63 50.18 -16.14
N GLU A 113 -155.05 49.63 -17.29
CA GLU A 113 -154.24 48.68 -18.06
C GLU A 113 -152.91 49.28 -18.54
N ARG A 114 -152.93 50.51 -19.07
CA ARG A 114 -151.69 51.23 -19.48
C ARG A 114 -150.74 51.41 -18.29
N TYR A 115 -151.27 51.79 -17.13
CA TYR A 115 -150.47 51.97 -15.91
C TYR A 115 -149.84 50.65 -15.41
N ILE A 116 -150.57 49.53 -15.51
CA ILE A 116 -150.06 48.19 -15.18
C ILE A 116 -148.93 47.77 -16.15
N SER A 117 -149.08 48.04 -17.45
CA SER A 117 -148.05 47.77 -18.46
C SER A 117 -146.75 48.52 -18.15
N ASP A 118 -146.83 49.83 -17.87
CA ASP A 118 -145.67 50.67 -17.54
C ASP A 118 -144.97 50.22 -16.25
N LEU A 119 -145.71 49.86 -15.21
CA LEU A 119 -145.14 49.32 -13.97
C LEU A 119 -144.47 47.96 -14.18
N THR A 120 -145.04 47.11 -15.03
CA THR A 120 -144.47 45.80 -15.38
C THR A 120 -143.16 45.98 -16.17
N GLY A 121 -143.12 46.89 -17.14
CA GLY A 121 -141.89 47.24 -17.87
C GLY A 121 -140.80 47.82 -16.97
N ARG A 122 -141.16 48.68 -15.99
CA ARG A 122 -140.22 49.20 -14.98
C ARG A 122 -139.66 48.09 -14.09
N ARG A 123 -140.52 47.17 -13.61
CA ARG A 123 -140.11 46.00 -12.82
C ARG A 123 -139.09 45.16 -13.59
N ASP A 124 -139.41 44.79 -14.83
CA ASP A 124 -138.59 43.86 -15.61
C ASP A 124 -137.25 44.47 -16.01
N ASN A 125 -137.22 45.77 -16.35
CA ASN A 125 -135.97 46.49 -16.56
C ASN A 125 -135.11 46.53 -15.28
N MET A 126 -135.71 46.80 -14.11
CA MET A 126 -134.99 46.82 -12.84
C MET A 126 -134.46 45.45 -12.43
N CYS A 127 -135.24 44.38 -12.62
CA CYS A 127 -134.76 43.00 -12.42
C CYS A 127 -133.56 42.69 -13.34
N ARG A 128 -133.62 43.08 -14.62
CA ARG A 128 -132.52 42.85 -15.57
C ARG A 128 -131.25 43.63 -15.20
N VAL A 129 -131.39 44.88 -14.75
CA VAL A 129 -130.26 45.70 -14.25
C VAL A 129 -129.68 45.11 -12.97
N ALA A 130 -130.51 44.67 -12.02
CA ALA A 130 -130.08 44.05 -10.77
C ALA A 130 -129.30 42.73 -11.01
N SER A 131 -129.79 41.86 -11.90
CA SER A 131 -129.06 40.64 -12.29
C SER A 131 -127.71 40.97 -12.93
N SER A 132 -127.66 41.90 -13.90
CA SER A 132 -126.39 42.29 -14.55
C SER A 132 -125.37 42.89 -13.56
N LYS A 133 -125.83 43.66 -12.57
CA LYS A 133 -124.96 44.19 -11.50
C LYS A 133 -124.49 43.09 -10.56
N THR A 134 -125.34 42.13 -10.22
CA THR A 134 -125.01 40.98 -9.35
C THR A 134 -123.98 40.07 -10.01
N GLU A 135 -124.12 39.83 -11.32
CA GLU A 135 -123.18 39.03 -12.11
C GLU A 135 -121.81 39.71 -12.21
N LYS A 136 -121.76 41.01 -12.55
CA LYS A 136 -120.51 41.80 -12.54
C LYS A 136 -119.85 41.86 -11.15
N TYR A 137 -120.64 41.91 -10.07
CA TYR A 137 -120.11 41.80 -8.71
C TYR A 137 -119.50 40.42 -8.43
N ARG A 138 -120.14 39.34 -8.90
CA ARG A 138 -119.61 37.97 -8.79
C ARG A 138 -118.30 37.81 -9.57
N GLU A 139 -118.26 38.26 -10.82
CA GLU A 139 -117.04 38.25 -11.66
C GLU A 139 -115.89 39.01 -11.00
N THR A 140 -116.12 40.26 -10.58
CA THR A 140 -115.09 41.08 -9.94
C THR A 140 -114.62 40.51 -8.60
N ARG A 141 -115.51 39.85 -7.83
CA ARG A 141 -115.16 39.14 -6.59
C ARG A 141 -114.28 37.91 -6.85
N GLU A 142 -114.58 37.10 -7.87
CA GLU A 142 -113.72 35.96 -8.24
C GLU A 142 -112.38 36.43 -8.85
N LEU A 143 -112.39 37.53 -9.61
CA LEU A 143 -111.15 38.17 -10.09
C LEU A 143 -110.30 38.71 -8.92
N ALA A 144 -110.91 39.30 -7.90
CA ALA A 144 -110.18 39.74 -6.70
C ALA A 144 -109.54 38.56 -5.94
N LYS A 145 -110.29 37.45 -5.76
CA LYS A 145 -109.75 36.22 -5.16
C LYS A 145 -108.57 35.64 -5.96
N THR A 146 -108.70 35.52 -7.27
CA THR A 146 -107.62 34.98 -8.13
C THR A 146 -106.38 35.89 -8.11
N LYS A 147 -106.54 37.21 -8.17
CA LYS A 147 -105.43 38.16 -7.98
C LYS A 147 -104.78 38.05 -6.59
N GLN A 148 -105.55 37.80 -5.54
CA GLN A 148 -105.02 37.61 -4.19
C GLN A 148 -104.25 36.29 -4.02
N LEU A 149 -104.68 35.21 -4.67
CA LEU A 149 -103.91 33.96 -4.76
C LEU A 149 -102.57 34.18 -5.49
N ILE A 150 -102.59 34.83 -6.66
CA ILE A 150 -101.37 35.17 -7.41
C ILE A 150 -100.42 36.05 -6.57
N ALA A 151 -100.94 37.04 -5.83
CA ALA A 151 -100.13 37.87 -4.95
C ALA A 151 -99.48 37.07 -3.81
N ASN A 152 -100.17 36.07 -3.26
CA ASN A 152 -99.62 35.18 -2.24
C ASN A 152 -98.54 34.24 -2.81
N ASP A 153 -98.73 33.70 -4.01
CA ASP A 153 -97.72 32.89 -4.70
C ASP A 153 -96.47 33.71 -5.05
N LEU A 154 -96.63 34.95 -5.53
CA LEU A 154 -95.51 35.85 -5.79
C LEU A 154 -94.78 36.24 -4.49
N ARG A 155 -95.50 36.44 -3.38
CA ARG A 155 -94.89 36.65 -2.05
C ARG A 155 -94.12 35.41 -1.57
N ARG A 156 -94.62 34.20 -1.82
CA ARG A 156 -93.93 32.93 -1.53
C ARG A 156 -92.66 32.81 -2.37
N LYS A 157 -92.76 32.94 -3.69
CA LYS A 157 -91.61 32.95 -4.62
C LYS A 157 -90.55 33.99 -4.20
N ARG A 158 -90.95 35.21 -3.81
CA ARG A 158 -90.02 36.23 -3.27
C ARG A 158 -89.31 35.75 -2.01
N LYS A 159 -90.02 35.17 -1.04
CA LYS A 159 -89.41 34.62 0.19
C LYS A 159 -88.41 33.50 -0.13
N ASP A 160 -88.76 32.61 -1.06
CA ASP A 160 -87.91 31.48 -1.45
C ASP A 160 -86.66 31.96 -2.22
N THR A 161 -86.79 32.94 -3.13
CA THR A 161 -85.63 33.58 -3.78
C THR A 161 -84.72 34.31 -2.78
N VAL A 162 -85.27 35.04 -1.81
CA VAL A 162 -84.47 35.72 -0.78
C VAL A 162 -83.74 34.72 0.12
N ARG A 163 -84.37 33.58 0.45
CA ARG A 163 -83.69 32.47 1.15
C ARG A 163 -82.52 31.95 0.32
N ARG A 164 -82.76 31.57 -0.95
CA ARG A 164 -81.70 31.08 -1.85
C ARG A 164 -80.54 32.05 -2.02
N VAL A 165 -80.80 33.36 -2.10
CA VAL A 165 -79.73 34.38 -2.16
C VAL A 165 -78.90 34.38 -0.88
N LYS A 166 -79.54 34.27 0.30
CA LYS A 166 -78.83 34.17 1.58
C LYS A 166 -78.01 32.87 1.68
N ASP A 167 -78.56 31.75 1.23
CA ASP A 167 -77.88 30.46 1.21
C ASP A 167 -76.64 30.51 0.28
N PHE A 168 -76.77 31.11 -0.91
CA PHE A 168 -75.64 31.34 -1.82
C PHE A 168 -74.60 32.32 -1.26
N GLN A 169 -75.01 33.35 -0.51
CA GLN A 169 -74.06 34.24 0.18
C GLN A 169 -73.24 33.48 1.22
N GLN A 170 -73.88 32.63 2.03
CA GLN A 170 -73.19 31.78 3.01
C GLN A 170 -72.24 30.78 2.35
N LEU A 171 -72.64 30.18 1.22
CA LEU A 171 -71.77 29.30 0.43
C LEU A 171 -70.58 30.07 -0.17
N TYR A 172 -70.78 31.29 -0.67
CA TYR A 172 -69.71 32.14 -1.18
C TYR A 172 -68.71 32.51 -0.08
N ASP A 173 -69.19 32.93 1.09
CA ASP A 173 -68.32 33.27 2.22
C ASP A 173 -67.55 32.02 2.73
N LEU A 174 -68.18 30.84 2.74
CA LEU A 174 -67.50 29.58 3.04
C LEU A 174 -66.39 29.27 2.02
N VAL A 175 -66.67 29.35 0.72
CA VAL A 175 -65.69 29.11 -0.35
C VAL A 175 -64.55 30.15 -0.32
N LYS A 176 -64.87 31.42 -0.04
CA LYS A 176 -63.88 32.49 0.14
C LYS A 176 -62.96 32.20 1.33
N ASN A 177 -63.51 31.77 2.46
CA ASN A 177 -62.73 31.40 3.64
C ASN A 177 -61.88 30.15 3.40
N GLN A 178 -62.41 29.15 2.69
CA GLN A 178 -61.65 27.96 2.26
C GLN A 178 -60.51 28.33 1.31
N ARG A 179 -60.76 29.16 0.28
CA ARG A 179 -59.72 29.69 -0.62
C ARG A 179 -58.62 30.40 0.16
N ASN A 180 -58.97 31.30 1.08
CA ASN A 180 -57.98 32.02 1.89
C ASN A 180 -57.16 31.05 2.77
N LYS A 181 -57.80 30.02 3.35
CA LYS A 181 -57.11 28.96 4.09
C LYS A 181 -56.13 28.19 3.19
N PHE A 182 -56.52 27.83 1.97
CA PHE A 182 -55.63 27.16 1.02
C PHE A 182 -54.48 28.05 0.56
N VAL A 183 -54.69 29.35 0.32
CA VAL A 183 -53.61 30.30 -0.01
C VAL A 183 -52.60 30.38 1.13
N ASN A 184 -53.05 30.49 2.38
CA ASN A 184 -52.17 30.51 3.55
C ASN A 184 -51.39 29.20 3.71
N LEU A 185 -52.03 28.05 3.47
CA LEU A 185 -51.36 26.74 3.49
C LEU A 185 -50.32 26.59 2.37
N ILE A 186 -50.61 27.08 1.16
CA ILE A 186 -49.67 27.09 0.04
C ILE A 186 -48.48 28.01 0.35
N GLN A 187 -48.72 29.19 0.93
CA GLN A 187 -47.65 30.09 1.34
C GLN A 187 -46.75 29.47 2.42
N ALA A 188 -47.34 28.85 3.45
CA ALA A 188 -46.59 28.14 4.48
C ALA A 188 -45.79 26.94 3.93
N ALA A 189 -46.37 26.17 3.01
CA ALA A 189 -45.69 25.07 2.34
C ALA A 189 -44.54 25.55 1.45
N ASN A 190 -44.73 26.64 0.70
CA ASN A 190 -43.67 27.24 -0.12
C ASN A 190 -42.52 27.79 0.72
N GLN A 191 -42.82 28.46 1.83
CA GLN A 191 -41.82 28.94 2.79
C GLN A 191 -41.02 27.77 3.39
N SER A 192 -41.70 26.72 3.85
CA SER A 192 -41.05 25.50 4.35
C SER A 192 -40.20 24.81 3.27
N CYS A 193 -40.66 24.77 2.01
CA CYS A 193 -39.86 24.24 0.90
C CYS A 193 -38.61 25.09 0.61
N ALA A 194 -38.67 26.42 0.77
CA ALA A 194 -37.50 27.28 0.61
C ALA A 194 -36.47 27.03 1.73
N GLU A 195 -36.90 27.01 2.99
CA GLU A 195 -36.06 26.67 4.15
C GLU A 195 -35.41 25.29 4.02
N MET A 196 -36.15 24.29 3.54
CA MET A 196 -35.61 22.94 3.32
C MET A 196 -34.60 22.89 2.17
N ARG A 197 -34.75 23.71 1.12
CA ARG A 197 -33.74 23.85 0.05
C ARG A 197 -32.46 24.51 0.56
N GLU A 198 -32.57 25.52 1.42
CA GLU A 198 -31.40 26.16 2.04
C GLU A 198 -30.66 25.18 2.96
N LYS A 199 -31.40 24.42 3.80
CA LYS A 199 -30.82 23.34 4.62
C LYS A 199 -30.13 22.28 3.77
N LEU A 200 -30.73 21.84 2.66
CA LEU A 200 -30.10 20.90 1.73
C LEU A 200 -28.81 21.47 1.11
N LYS A 201 -28.77 22.78 0.80
CA LYS A 201 -27.55 23.43 0.30
C LYS A 201 -26.45 23.51 1.37
N ILE A 202 -26.80 23.83 2.62
CA ILE A 202 -25.85 23.85 3.75
C ILE A 202 -25.27 22.45 3.97
N ILE A 203 -26.12 21.42 4.05
CA ILE A 203 -25.69 20.02 4.21
C ILE A 203 -24.86 19.56 3.02
N GLY A 204 -25.21 19.97 1.79
CA GLY A 204 -24.41 19.69 0.59
C GLY A 204 -22.98 20.23 0.70
N ASN A 205 -22.84 21.51 1.06
CA ASN A 205 -21.54 22.13 1.29
C ASN A 205 -20.77 21.43 2.43
N GLU A 206 -21.44 21.05 3.52
CA GLU A 206 -20.82 20.35 4.65
C GLU A 206 -20.33 18.95 4.26
N VAL A 207 -21.07 18.21 3.44
CA VAL A 207 -20.63 16.94 2.84
C VAL A 207 -19.41 17.13 1.93
N GLU A 208 -19.34 18.22 1.16
CA GLU A 208 -18.17 18.53 0.33
C GLU A 208 -16.93 18.87 1.19
N ILE A 209 -17.08 19.67 2.24
CA ILE A 209 -16.01 19.98 3.20
C ILE A 209 -15.51 18.70 3.88
N LEU A 210 -16.41 17.87 4.42
CA LEU A 210 -16.06 16.62 5.09
C LEU A 210 -15.39 15.61 4.15
N ARG A 211 -15.78 15.57 2.86
CA ARG A 211 -15.08 14.79 1.83
C ARG A 211 -13.67 15.32 1.58
N GLY A 212 -13.50 16.63 1.48
CA GLY A 212 -12.18 17.27 1.35
C GLY A 212 -11.26 16.94 2.52
N GLU A 213 -11.75 17.10 3.76
CA GLU A 213 -11.02 16.71 4.97
C GLU A 213 -10.68 15.22 5.02
N SER A 214 -11.63 14.35 4.67
CA SER A 214 -11.39 12.90 4.65
C SER A 214 -10.28 12.53 3.68
N LEU A 215 -10.30 13.11 2.48
CA LEU A 215 -9.32 12.83 1.43
C LEU A 215 -7.94 13.39 1.79
N GLU A 216 -7.86 14.54 2.48
CA GLU A 216 -6.59 15.06 2.98
C GLU A 216 -6.04 14.23 4.15
N LYS A 217 -6.90 13.78 5.08
CA LYS A 217 -6.54 12.83 6.14
C LYS A 217 -6.04 11.49 5.56
N GLU A 218 -6.62 11.03 4.45
CA GLU A 218 -6.19 9.80 3.75
C GLU A 218 -4.82 9.97 3.07
N LYS A 219 -4.52 11.12 2.46
CA LYS A 219 -3.16 11.44 1.96
C LYS A 219 -2.13 11.48 3.10
N LEU A 220 -2.45 12.13 4.21
CA LEU A 220 -1.56 12.17 5.37
C LEU A 220 -1.32 10.77 5.93
N LEU A 221 -2.38 9.96 6.08
CA LEU A 221 -2.27 8.58 6.56
C LEU A 221 -1.46 7.67 5.62
N THR A 222 -1.61 7.82 4.31
CA THR A 222 -0.82 7.05 3.33
C THR A 222 0.65 7.46 3.33
N LYS A 223 0.95 8.75 3.50
CA LYS A 223 2.32 9.25 3.71
C LYS A 223 2.94 8.69 5.00
N GLU A 224 2.29 8.83 6.14
CA GLU A 224 2.78 8.31 7.44
C GLU A 224 2.99 6.79 7.40
N ARG A 225 2.14 6.04 6.69
CA ARG A 225 2.34 4.59 6.46
C ARG A 225 3.59 4.31 5.62
N ALA A 226 3.86 5.10 4.59
CA ALA A 226 5.06 4.95 3.78
C ALA A 226 6.33 5.27 4.60
N ASP A 227 6.32 6.38 5.34
CA ASP A 227 7.43 6.83 6.19
C ASP A 227 7.70 5.80 7.33
N HIS A 228 6.65 5.24 7.94
CA HIS A 228 6.79 4.16 8.93
C HIS A 228 7.35 2.87 8.34
N THR A 229 6.96 2.52 7.11
CA THR A 229 7.47 1.34 6.39
C THR A 229 8.95 1.51 6.04
N ALA A 230 9.34 2.68 5.53
CA ALA A 230 10.73 3.02 5.24
C ALA A 230 11.61 3.01 6.51
N THR A 231 11.13 3.62 7.60
CA THR A 231 11.82 3.63 8.89
C THR A 231 11.98 2.21 9.46
N THR A 232 10.97 1.36 9.29
CA THR A 232 11.01 -0.05 9.67
C THR A 232 12.07 -0.82 8.90
N ALA A 233 12.12 -0.66 7.58
CA ALA A 233 13.13 -1.29 6.73
C ALA A 233 14.56 -0.85 7.09
N GLN A 234 14.78 0.45 7.31
CA GLN A 234 16.07 0.99 7.78
C GLN A 234 16.48 0.41 9.14
N ARG A 235 15.55 0.35 10.09
CA ARG A 235 15.80 -0.21 11.43
C ARG A 235 16.14 -1.70 11.38
N ASP A 236 15.53 -2.47 10.49
CA ASP A 236 15.84 -3.90 10.31
C ASP A 236 17.15 -4.12 9.53
N GLN A 237 17.48 -3.25 8.57
CA GLN A 237 18.81 -3.21 7.94
C GLN A 237 19.91 -2.95 8.98
N ILE A 238 19.79 -1.89 9.79
CA ILE A 238 20.77 -1.54 10.83
C ILE A 238 20.91 -2.68 11.86
N ARG A 239 19.83 -3.38 12.21
CA ARG A 239 19.89 -4.58 13.06
C ARG A 239 20.67 -5.72 12.42
N SER A 240 20.48 -5.95 11.12
CA SER A 240 21.23 -6.96 10.36
C SER A 240 22.73 -6.64 10.31
N GLU A 241 23.06 -5.37 10.05
CA GLU A 241 24.44 -4.87 10.05
C GLU A 241 25.09 -4.97 11.44
N LEU A 242 24.38 -4.58 12.50
CA LEU A 242 24.82 -4.72 13.89
C LEU A 242 25.08 -6.19 14.27
N ASN A 243 24.18 -7.10 13.90
CA ASN A 243 24.35 -8.52 14.14
C ASN A 243 25.58 -9.07 13.41
N LYS A 244 25.79 -8.67 12.15
CA LYS A 244 26.98 -9.05 11.38
C LYS A 244 28.27 -8.55 12.04
N CYS A 245 28.32 -7.27 12.41
CA CYS A 245 29.46 -6.68 13.12
C CYS A 245 29.71 -7.36 14.47
N SER A 246 28.66 -7.77 15.19
CA SER A 246 28.77 -8.51 16.46
C SER A 246 29.34 -9.91 16.26
N MET A 247 28.91 -10.64 15.22
CA MET A 247 29.49 -11.94 14.87
C MET A 247 30.95 -11.82 14.44
N ASP A 248 31.30 -10.81 13.65
CA ASP A 248 32.68 -10.59 13.21
C ASP A 248 33.58 -10.11 14.37
N PHE A 249 33.07 -9.28 15.28
CA PHE A 249 33.75 -8.94 16.54
C PHE A 249 34.02 -10.20 17.37
N LYS A 250 33.03 -11.08 17.53
CA LYS A 250 33.20 -12.32 18.31
C LYS A 250 34.27 -13.23 17.71
N LYS A 251 34.25 -13.47 16.39
CA LYS A 251 35.33 -14.22 15.70
C LYS A 251 36.72 -13.61 15.91
N LYS A 252 36.81 -12.27 15.97
CA LYS A 252 38.07 -11.58 16.25
C LYS A 252 38.50 -11.72 17.71
N GLN A 253 37.57 -11.70 18.65
CA GLN A 253 37.83 -12.00 20.06
C GLN A 253 38.32 -13.44 20.24
N ASP A 254 37.60 -14.42 19.68
CA ASP A 254 37.96 -15.84 19.75
C ASP A 254 39.40 -16.06 19.19
N ALA A 255 39.74 -15.41 18.07
CA ALA A 255 41.09 -15.47 17.49
C ALA A 255 42.18 -14.74 18.32
N VAL A 256 41.82 -13.70 19.09
CA VAL A 256 42.74 -13.06 20.04
C VAL A 256 42.98 -13.98 21.25
N ASP A 257 41.94 -14.62 21.76
CA ASP A 257 42.04 -15.55 22.88
C ASP A 257 42.87 -16.80 22.50
N GLU A 258 42.72 -17.32 21.28
CA GLU A 258 43.61 -18.35 20.71
C GLU A 258 45.08 -17.89 20.64
N GLN A 259 45.34 -16.66 20.22
CA GLN A 259 46.70 -16.10 20.16
C GLN A 259 47.31 -15.88 21.54
N ILE A 260 46.52 -15.48 22.54
CA ILE A 260 46.98 -15.36 23.93
C ILE A 260 47.43 -16.73 24.46
N VAL A 261 46.62 -17.78 24.25
CA VAL A 261 46.96 -19.15 24.65
C VAL A 261 48.23 -19.65 23.94
N GLU A 262 48.42 -19.34 22.66
CA GLU A 262 49.64 -19.71 21.94
C GLU A 262 50.88 -18.92 22.42
N MET A 263 50.73 -17.63 22.74
CA MET A 263 51.78 -16.83 23.38
C MET A 263 52.19 -17.39 24.74
N GLU A 264 51.23 -17.84 25.57
CA GLU A 264 51.53 -18.48 26.85
C GLU A 264 52.31 -19.79 26.68
N LYS A 265 51.93 -20.64 25.72
CA LYS A 265 52.69 -21.86 25.38
C LYS A 265 54.11 -21.53 24.95
N LEU A 266 54.29 -20.61 24.00
CA LEU A 266 55.60 -20.20 23.49
C LEU A 266 56.47 -19.61 24.62
N ASN A 267 55.89 -18.79 25.49
CA ASN A 267 56.59 -18.24 26.65
C ASN A 267 56.99 -19.35 27.64
N SER A 268 56.14 -20.36 27.87
CA SER A 268 56.49 -21.52 28.69
C SER A 268 57.66 -22.33 28.11
N LEU A 269 57.70 -22.48 26.77
CA LEU A 269 58.77 -23.16 26.06
C LEU A 269 60.09 -22.38 26.18
N ILE A 270 60.07 -21.06 25.94
CA ILE A 270 61.23 -20.17 26.14
C ILE A 270 61.79 -20.32 27.55
N ASN A 271 60.94 -20.20 28.58
CA ASN A 271 61.34 -20.37 29.98
C ASN A 271 61.93 -21.76 30.28
N SER A 272 61.50 -22.81 29.58
CA SER A 272 62.07 -24.16 29.71
C SER A 272 63.47 -24.24 29.07
N SER A 273 63.63 -23.71 27.84
CA SER A 273 64.90 -23.69 27.12
C SER A 273 65.95 -22.80 27.81
N GLU A 274 65.56 -21.68 28.41
CA GLU A 274 66.43 -20.84 29.23
C GLU A 274 66.96 -21.58 30.46
N LYS A 275 66.11 -22.35 31.15
CA LYS A 275 66.53 -23.20 32.28
C LYS A 275 67.51 -24.28 31.84
N GLU A 276 67.28 -24.91 30.68
CA GLU A 276 68.21 -25.90 30.13
C GLU A 276 69.55 -25.28 29.72
N MET A 277 69.54 -24.09 29.09
CA MET A 277 70.73 -23.32 28.76
C MET A 277 71.55 -22.98 30.02
N LEU A 278 70.91 -22.49 31.08
CA LEU A 278 71.56 -22.18 32.35
C LEU A 278 72.15 -23.45 33.01
N ARG A 279 71.42 -24.58 32.96
CA ARG A 279 71.91 -25.87 33.45
C ARG A 279 73.15 -26.33 32.67
N LEU A 280 73.12 -26.24 31.35
CA LEU A 280 74.23 -26.62 30.48
C LEU A 280 75.46 -25.72 30.71
N LYS A 281 75.26 -24.40 30.87
CA LYS A 281 76.33 -23.45 31.19
C LYS A 281 77.02 -23.83 32.51
N LYS A 282 76.25 -24.12 33.56
CA LYS A 282 76.80 -24.53 34.86
C LYS A 282 77.55 -25.86 34.78
N GLN A 283 77.05 -26.83 34.00
CA GLN A 283 77.76 -28.09 33.75
C GLN A 283 79.09 -27.86 33.00
N TYR A 284 79.09 -26.97 32.01
CA TYR A 284 80.31 -26.59 31.29
C TYR A 284 81.34 -25.90 32.21
N GLU A 285 80.90 -24.99 33.07
CA GLU A 285 81.74 -24.34 34.09
C GLU A 285 82.42 -25.40 34.98
N THR A 286 81.67 -26.36 35.55
CA THR A 286 82.24 -27.46 36.37
C THR A 286 83.20 -28.37 35.59
N VAL A 287 82.93 -28.66 34.32
CA VAL A 287 83.85 -29.45 33.47
C VAL A 287 85.14 -28.68 33.18
N VAL A 288 85.06 -27.36 32.96
CA VAL A 288 86.26 -26.51 32.77
C VAL A 288 87.07 -26.42 34.07
N GLU A 289 86.43 -26.27 35.22
CA GLU A 289 87.09 -26.31 36.54
C GLU A 289 87.82 -27.64 36.76
N SER A 290 87.14 -28.77 36.54
CA SER A 290 87.73 -30.11 36.65
C SER A 290 88.91 -30.31 35.69
N ARG A 291 88.78 -29.87 34.42
CA ARG A 291 89.87 -29.91 33.43
C ARG A 291 91.06 -29.07 33.89
N ASN A 292 90.83 -27.86 34.40
CA ASN A 292 91.89 -26.97 34.86
C ASN A 292 92.60 -27.56 36.08
N PHE A 293 91.86 -28.14 37.03
CA PHE A 293 92.42 -28.84 38.19
C PHE A 293 93.30 -30.03 37.78
N THR A 294 92.82 -30.88 36.88
CA THR A 294 93.62 -31.98 36.31
C THR A 294 94.85 -31.45 35.56
N GLY A 295 94.72 -30.31 34.86
CA GLY A 295 95.84 -29.65 34.19
C GLY A 295 96.94 -29.20 35.17
N ILE A 296 96.56 -28.63 36.31
CA ILE A 296 97.50 -28.27 37.39
C ILE A 296 98.17 -29.54 37.94
N MET A 297 97.39 -30.59 38.28
CA MET A 297 97.95 -31.85 38.76
C MET A 297 98.94 -32.50 37.77
N LEU A 298 98.71 -32.37 36.46
CA LEU A 298 99.64 -32.87 35.44
C LEU A 298 100.95 -32.07 35.39
N ILE A 299 100.89 -30.75 35.63
CA ILE A 299 102.08 -29.91 35.76
C ILE A 299 102.85 -30.31 37.03
N ASP A 300 102.18 -30.40 38.19
CA ASP A 300 102.81 -30.81 39.45
C ASP A 300 103.51 -32.18 39.33
N ARG A 301 102.87 -33.15 38.65
CA ARG A 301 103.45 -34.48 38.39
C ARG A 301 104.60 -34.45 37.39
N ASN A 302 104.59 -33.55 36.42
CA ASN A 302 105.70 -33.38 35.51
C ASN A 302 106.91 -32.73 36.22
N ASP A 303 106.67 -31.79 37.13
CA ASP A 303 107.72 -31.19 37.96
C ASP A 303 108.30 -32.21 38.97
N GLU A 304 107.46 -33.06 39.58
CA GLU A 304 107.93 -34.22 40.35
C GLU A 304 108.83 -35.15 39.51
N LEU A 305 108.46 -35.45 38.26
CA LEU A 305 109.27 -36.28 37.35
C LEU A 305 110.60 -35.60 37.00
N CYS A 306 110.62 -34.30 36.72
CA CYS A 306 111.85 -33.54 36.50
C CYS A 306 112.80 -33.64 37.71
N ILE A 307 112.27 -33.49 38.94
CA ILE A 307 113.05 -33.64 40.18
C ILE A 307 113.57 -35.08 40.34
N LEU A 308 112.79 -36.09 39.95
CA LEU A 308 113.21 -37.49 40.00
C LEU A 308 114.29 -37.82 38.97
N TYR A 309 114.20 -37.30 37.75
CA TYR A 309 115.24 -37.44 36.74
C TYR A 309 116.56 -36.79 37.18
N GLU A 310 116.51 -35.58 37.72
CA GLU A 310 117.72 -34.92 38.23
C GLU A 310 118.36 -35.71 39.38
N LYS A 311 117.56 -36.23 40.31
CA LYS A 311 118.05 -37.14 41.37
C LYS A 311 118.63 -38.44 40.82
N ALA A 312 118.03 -39.02 39.78
CA ALA A 312 118.53 -40.23 39.14
C ALA A 312 119.89 -39.97 38.46
N ASN A 313 120.02 -38.86 37.73
CA ASN A 313 121.28 -38.44 37.10
C ASN A 313 122.40 -38.23 38.14
N ILE A 314 122.10 -37.55 39.26
CA ILE A 314 123.04 -37.36 40.37
C ILE A 314 123.44 -38.71 40.98
N GLN A 315 122.49 -39.63 41.16
CA GLN A 315 122.75 -40.95 41.72
C GLN A 315 123.58 -41.83 40.76
N GLU A 316 123.36 -41.73 39.46
CA GLU A 316 124.15 -42.40 38.41
C GLU A 316 125.59 -41.86 38.38
N GLU A 317 125.78 -40.54 38.46
CA GLU A 317 127.12 -39.95 38.56
C GLU A 317 127.85 -40.39 39.84
N VAL A 318 127.17 -40.42 41.00
CA VAL A 318 127.74 -40.96 42.25
C VAL A 318 128.08 -42.45 42.12
N GLN A 319 127.25 -43.23 41.42
CA GLN A 319 127.53 -44.65 41.16
C GLN A 319 128.75 -44.82 40.25
N ASN A 320 128.83 -44.07 39.14
CA ASN A 320 129.99 -44.09 38.23
C ASN A 320 131.29 -43.72 38.96
N GLN A 321 131.26 -42.72 39.85
CA GLN A 321 132.40 -42.36 40.69
C GLN A 321 132.76 -43.47 41.70
N GLY A 322 131.75 -44.15 42.26
CA GLY A 322 131.93 -45.32 43.12
C GLY A 322 132.56 -46.50 42.38
N ASP A 323 132.06 -46.84 41.19
CA ASP A 323 132.59 -47.90 40.34
C ASP A 323 134.03 -47.60 39.90
N LEU A 324 134.35 -46.34 39.56
CA LEU A 324 135.73 -45.92 39.29
C LEU A 324 136.64 -46.05 40.52
N ALA A 325 136.14 -45.78 41.72
CA ALA A 325 136.90 -45.95 42.96
C ALA A 325 137.12 -47.44 43.29
N ILE A 326 136.12 -48.30 43.09
CA ILE A 326 136.23 -49.76 43.25
C ILE A 326 137.25 -50.31 42.26
N ASN A 327 137.17 -49.94 40.97
CA ASN A 327 138.13 -50.41 39.96
C ASN A 327 139.58 -50.02 40.31
N ARG A 328 139.81 -48.81 40.86
CA ARG A 328 141.14 -48.40 41.35
C ARG A 328 141.61 -49.26 42.52
N LEU A 329 140.75 -49.55 43.50
CA LEU A 329 141.08 -50.41 44.63
C LEU A 329 141.33 -51.87 44.19
N ASP A 330 140.60 -52.36 43.20
CA ASP A 330 140.84 -53.67 42.58
C ASP A 330 142.18 -53.70 41.81
N ASP A 331 142.56 -52.61 41.13
CA ASP A 331 143.88 -52.49 40.50
C ASP A 331 145.00 -52.43 41.54
N GLU A 332 144.85 -51.67 42.62
CA GLU A 332 145.78 -51.64 43.75
C GLU A 332 145.90 -53.03 44.40
N ALA A 333 144.79 -53.73 44.63
CA ALA A 333 144.78 -55.08 45.17
C ALA A 333 145.45 -56.09 44.21
N ARG A 334 145.20 -55.99 42.89
CA ARG A 334 145.88 -56.79 41.86
C ARG A 334 147.39 -56.55 41.86
N MET A 335 147.83 -55.30 41.99
CA MET A 335 149.25 -54.94 42.08
C MET A 335 149.89 -55.51 43.36
N LEU A 336 149.25 -55.33 44.52
CA LEU A 336 149.71 -55.91 45.78
C LEU A 336 149.75 -57.44 45.76
N GLU A 337 148.82 -58.11 45.07
CA GLU A 337 148.90 -59.56 44.85
C GLU A 337 150.08 -59.98 43.97
N LEU A 338 150.41 -59.20 42.92
CA LEU A 338 151.56 -59.47 42.07
C LEU A 338 152.87 -59.28 42.84
N GLU A 339 152.98 -58.21 43.63
CA GLU A 339 154.11 -57.98 44.54
C GLU A 339 154.24 -59.11 45.57
N ARG A 340 153.13 -59.56 46.17
CA ARG A 340 153.11 -60.71 47.08
C ARG A 340 153.60 -61.99 46.42
N LYS A 341 153.15 -62.28 45.19
CA LYS A 341 153.54 -63.47 44.41
C LYS A 341 155.01 -63.44 44.01
N GLU A 342 155.55 -62.28 43.60
CA GLU A 342 156.98 -62.16 43.29
C GLU A 342 157.85 -62.24 44.55
N ALA A 343 157.40 -61.69 45.68
CA ALA A 343 158.04 -61.87 46.97
C ALA A 343 158.06 -63.37 47.39
N GLU A 344 156.93 -64.07 47.33
CA GLU A 344 156.82 -65.52 47.57
C GLU A 344 157.77 -66.31 46.67
N ARG A 345 157.82 -65.99 45.36
CA ARG A 345 158.74 -66.59 44.39
C ARG A 345 160.21 -66.34 44.75
N SER A 346 160.57 -65.11 45.14
CA SER A 346 161.95 -64.77 45.54
C SER A 346 162.39 -65.58 46.77
N ILE A 347 161.48 -65.78 47.73
CA ILE A 347 161.70 -66.61 48.91
C ILE A 347 161.89 -68.08 48.49
N GLU A 348 161.08 -68.59 47.57
CA GLU A 348 161.23 -69.97 47.10
C GLU A 348 162.55 -70.20 46.34
N VAL A 349 162.93 -69.29 45.44
CA VAL A 349 164.24 -69.34 44.74
C VAL A 349 165.39 -69.32 45.74
N THR A 350 165.33 -68.43 46.74
CA THR A 350 166.34 -68.36 47.81
C THR A 350 166.39 -69.65 48.63
N ARG A 351 165.23 -70.24 48.97
CA ARG A 351 165.14 -71.55 49.65
C ARG A 351 165.68 -72.71 48.81
N ARG A 352 165.54 -72.67 47.47
CA ARG A 352 166.11 -73.69 46.55
C ARG A 352 167.63 -73.54 46.38
N LEU A 353 168.17 -72.33 46.50
CA LEU A 353 169.62 -72.08 46.46
C LEU A 353 170.31 -72.41 47.79
N MET A 354 169.62 -72.27 48.93
CA MET A 354 170.18 -72.49 50.26
C MET A 354 170.93 -73.84 50.45
N PRO A 355 170.44 -75.00 49.96
CA PRO A 355 171.15 -76.29 50.07
C PRO A 355 172.37 -76.42 49.16
N GLN A 356 172.54 -75.52 48.17
CA GLN A 356 173.73 -75.49 47.32
C GLN A 356 174.89 -74.76 48.00
N ILE A 357 174.64 -73.92 49.01
CA ILE A 357 175.67 -73.14 49.69
C ILE A 357 176.73 -74.04 50.36
N PRO A 358 176.39 -75.09 51.14
CA PRO A 358 177.40 -75.97 51.74
C PRO A 358 178.18 -76.79 50.70
N LEU A 359 177.54 -77.19 49.59
CA LEU A 359 178.20 -77.89 48.50
C LEU A 359 179.18 -76.97 47.76
N LEU A 360 178.82 -75.70 47.58
CA LEU A 360 179.70 -74.66 47.04
C LEU A 360 180.86 -74.33 47.99
N ASP A 361 180.65 -74.36 49.31
CA ASP A 361 181.74 -74.23 50.30
C ASP A 361 182.69 -75.44 50.25
N GLU A 362 182.19 -76.67 50.12
CA GLU A 362 183.03 -77.86 49.88
C GLU A 362 183.78 -77.78 48.55
N ASP A 363 183.13 -77.33 47.48
CA ASP A 363 183.78 -77.09 46.18
C ASP A 363 184.83 -75.97 46.26
N VAL A 364 184.58 -74.89 47.00
CA VAL A 364 185.57 -73.83 47.24
C VAL A 364 186.75 -74.36 48.06
N ALA A 365 186.52 -75.16 49.10
CA ALA A 365 187.61 -75.77 49.88
C ALA A 365 188.44 -76.75 49.04
N ARG A 366 187.78 -77.56 48.20
CA ARG A 366 188.41 -78.47 47.22
C ARG A 366 189.23 -77.69 46.19
N LEU A 367 188.61 -76.71 45.54
CA LEU A 367 189.26 -75.85 44.54
C LEU A 367 190.39 -75.00 45.14
N GLN A 368 190.33 -74.61 46.41
CA GLN A 368 191.45 -73.95 47.09
C GLN A 368 192.64 -74.91 47.29
N LYS A 369 192.38 -76.18 47.61
CA LYS A 369 193.41 -77.22 47.68
C LYS A 369 193.99 -77.50 46.29
N ASP A 370 193.13 -77.72 45.29
CA ASP A 370 193.52 -77.97 43.91
C ASP A 370 194.27 -76.76 43.30
N LEU A 371 193.91 -75.53 43.67
CA LEU A 371 194.63 -74.30 43.31
C LEU A 371 196.02 -74.24 43.95
N LEU A 372 196.19 -74.78 45.17
CA LEU A 372 197.49 -74.78 45.87
C LEU A 372 198.42 -75.86 45.29
N GLU A 373 197.87 -77.00 44.88
CA GLU A 373 198.57 -78.03 44.10
C GLU A 373 198.89 -77.49 42.68
N ALA A 374 197.92 -76.91 41.97
CA ALA A 374 198.10 -76.30 40.66
C ALA A 374 199.01 -75.06 40.67
N ARG A 375 199.18 -74.36 41.80
CA ARG A 375 200.19 -73.29 41.94
C ARG A 375 201.61 -73.85 42.01
N ARG A 376 201.84 -74.99 42.67
CA ARG A 376 203.13 -75.71 42.59
C ARG A 376 203.37 -76.23 41.17
N GLU A 377 202.34 -76.74 40.52
CA GLU A 377 202.39 -77.16 39.12
C GLU A 377 202.63 -75.97 38.17
N SER A 378 202.10 -74.78 38.51
CA SER A 378 202.25 -73.53 37.75
C SER A 378 203.60 -72.84 37.98
N GLU A 379 204.25 -73.00 39.14
CA GLU A 379 205.68 -72.67 39.29
C GLU A 379 206.53 -73.60 38.39
N ARG A 380 206.23 -74.90 38.37
CA ARG A 380 206.88 -75.87 37.46
C ARG A 380 206.65 -75.55 35.99
N LEU A 381 205.45 -75.08 35.62
CA LEU A 381 205.07 -74.71 34.24
C LEU A 381 205.46 -73.28 33.86
N SER A 382 205.64 -72.34 34.79
CA SER A 382 206.23 -71.02 34.53
C SER A 382 207.67 -71.15 34.04
N LEU A 383 208.42 -72.11 34.60
CA LEU A 383 209.72 -72.54 34.08
C LEU A 383 209.67 -73.19 32.67
N GLN A 384 208.47 -73.44 32.11
CA GLN A 384 208.24 -73.96 30.76
C GLN A 384 207.54 -72.93 29.85
N LEU A 385 207.32 -71.70 30.33
CA LEU A 385 206.53 -70.64 29.68
C LEU A 385 207.38 -69.49 29.12
N GLU A 386 208.72 -69.60 29.20
CA GLU A 386 209.67 -68.62 28.64
C GLU A 386 210.01 -68.83 27.14
N ASP A 387 209.19 -69.58 26.38
CA ASP A 387 209.36 -69.71 24.92
C ASP A 387 208.03 -69.41 24.18
N PRO A 388 207.96 -68.45 23.21
CA PRO A 388 206.69 -67.79 22.86
C PRO A 388 206.28 -67.91 21.37
N GLU A 389 205.22 -68.67 21.05
CA GLU A 389 204.56 -68.55 19.72
C GLU A 389 203.10 -69.07 19.67
N ASN A 390 202.08 -68.20 19.81
CA ASN A 390 200.90 -68.21 18.92
C ASN A 390 199.97 -66.98 19.05
N ALA A 391 199.26 -66.65 17.96
CA ALA A 391 198.36 -65.49 17.87
C ALA A 391 197.11 -65.72 16.98
N GLY A 392 195.91 -65.68 17.57
CA GLY A 392 194.61 -65.78 16.88
C GLY A 392 193.56 -64.85 17.53
N ARG A 393 193.26 -63.62 17.05
CA ARG A 393 192.68 -63.12 15.76
C ARG A 393 191.14 -63.21 15.69
N TRP A 394 190.45 -62.10 15.33
CA TRP A 394 188.98 -61.88 15.44
C TRP A 394 188.40 -60.80 14.44
N ARG A 395 187.15 -60.89 13.86
CA ARG A 395 186.15 -59.77 13.51
C ARG A 395 184.83 -60.08 12.65
N ARG A 396 183.99 -59.04 12.28
CA ARG A 396 182.54 -59.02 11.76
C ARG A 396 182.07 -57.74 10.88
N LEU A 397 180.82 -57.59 10.32
CA LEU A 397 180.29 -56.59 9.26
C LEU A 397 178.77 -55.99 9.32
N GLU A 398 178.20 -55.22 8.30
CA GLU A 398 177.20 -54.02 8.31
C GLU A 398 175.82 -53.88 7.44
N GLY A 399 175.10 -52.68 7.31
CA GLY A 399 173.88 -52.26 6.45
C GLY A 399 173.28 -50.74 6.44
N LYS A 400 172.30 -50.26 5.55
CA LYS A 400 171.85 -48.78 5.26
C LYS A 400 170.34 -48.40 4.79
N ILE A 401 169.96 -47.08 4.49
CA ILE A 401 168.57 -46.39 4.33
C ILE A 401 168.40 -45.29 3.16
N PRO A 402 167.18 -44.86 2.62
CA PRO A 402 166.94 -43.93 1.44
C PRO A 402 166.33 -42.47 1.62
N THR A 403 165.83 -41.78 0.55
CA THR A 403 165.92 -40.29 0.25
C THR A 403 164.65 -39.44 -0.15
N PRO A 404 164.72 -38.07 -0.26
CA PRO A 404 163.54 -37.15 -0.23
C PRO A 404 162.68 -36.87 -1.48
N GLU A 405 163.15 -37.07 -2.72
CA GLU A 405 162.42 -36.59 -3.93
C GLU A 405 161.05 -37.28 -4.12
N GLU A 406 160.91 -38.50 -3.58
CA GLU A 406 159.68 -39.30 -3.59
C GLU A 406 158.52 -38.67 -2.80
N LEU A 407 158.81 -37.73 -1.87
CA LEU A 407 157.80 -37.02 -1.09
C LEU A 407 157.14 -35.88 -1.86
N GLN A 408 157.90 -35.13 -2.66
CA GLN A 408 157.41 -33.90 -3.30
C GLN A 408 156.39 -34.19 -4.42
N ALA A 409 156.63 -35.24 -5.22
CA ALA A 409 155.71 -35.66 -6.28
C ALA A 409 154.32 -36.05 -5.76
N LYS A 410 154.24 -36.51 -4.50
CA LYS A 410 153.01 -36.96 -3.85
C LYS A 410 152.14 -35.82 -3.33
N MET A 411 152.69 -34.62 -3.17
CA MET A 411 152.00 -33.44 -2.66
C MET A 411 151.15 -32.76 -3.75
N ASN A 412 151.74 -32.48 -4.92
CA ASN A 412 151.05 -31.83 -6.04
C ASN A 412 149.81 -32.63 -6.51
N GLN A 413 149.90 -33.97 -6.47
CA GLN A 413 148.82 -34.88 -6.88
C GLN A 413 147.58 -34.83 -5.97
N LEU A 414 147.70 -34.26 -4.77
CA LEU A 414 146.59 -34.09 -3.82
C LEU A 414 145.92 -32.72 -3.97
N GLU A 415 146.63 -31.69 -4.46
CA GLU A 415 146.09 -30.34 -4.65
C GLU A 415 145.17 -30.27 -5.88
N GLU A 416 145.53 -30.92 -6.98
CA GLU A 416 144.71 -31.00 -8.20
C GLU A 416 143.34 -31.65 -7.91
N ARG A 417 143.35 -32.78 -7.19
CA ARG A 417 142.13 -33.47 -6.70
C ARG A 417 141.24 -32.63 -5.78
N LEU A 418 141.79 -31.61 -5.12
CA LEU A 418 141.02 -30.73 -4.24
C LEU A 418 140.23 -29.67 -5.02
N ASN A 419 140.75 -29.22 -6.17
CA ASN A 419 140.06 -28.23 -7.01
C ASN A 419 138.88 -28.85 -7.78
N ASP A 420 139.06 -30.03 -8.38
CA ASP A 420 137.97 -30.79 -9.03
C ASP A 420 136.74 -30.97 -8.12
N LYS A 421 136.99 -31.12 -6.81
CA LYS A 421 135.93 -31.30 -5.80
C LYS A 421 135.23 -30.01 -5.40
N LYS A 422 135.83 -28.83 -5.64
CA LYS A 422 135.21 -27.53 -5.39
C LYS A 422 134.27 -27.13 -6.52
N GLU A 423 134.65 -27.34 -7.79
CA GLU A 423 133.75 -27.07 -8.93
C GLU A 423 132.49 -27.96 -8.87
N GLN A 424 132.65 -29.25 -8.56
CA GLN A 424 131.53 -30.19 -8.36
C GLN A 424 130.60 -29.83 -7.19
N LEU A 425 131.04 -28.99 -6.25
CA LEU A 425 130.19 -28.48 -5.17
C LEU A 425 129.33 -27.31 -5.67
N LEU A 426 129.96 -26.37 -6.38
CA LEU A 426 129.33 -25.17 -6.92
C LEU A 426 128.20 -25.48 -7.92
N GLU A 427 128.40 -26.45 -8.82
CA GLU A 427 127.32 -26.90 -9.72
C GLU A 427 126.12 -27.47 -8.95
N LYS A 428 126.37 -28.19 -7.85
CA LYS A 428 125.32 -28.81 -7.04
C LYS A 428 124.55 -27.81 -6.18
N GLU A 429 125.21 -26.77 -5.69
CA GLU A 429 124.56 -25.66 -4.98
C GLU A 429 123.61 -24.91 -5.93
N LEU A 430 124.05 -24.63 -7.17
CA LEU A 430 123.22 -23.94 -8.17
C LEU A 430 121.96 -24.75 -8.54
N ILE A 431 122.11 -26.07 -8.75
CA ILE A 431 120.98 -26.98 -9.00
C ILE A 431 120.02 -27.02 -7.80
N LEU A 432 120.55 -27.00 -6.58
CA LEU A 432 119.73 -27.06 -5.37
C LEU A 432 118.92 -25.77 -5.16
N GLU A 433 119.46 -24.61 -5.56
CA GLU A 433 118.75 -23.33 -5.55
C GLU A 433 117.59 -23.31 -6.57
N GLU A 434 117.82 -23.76 -7.82
CA GLU A 434 116.74 -23.89 -8.82
C GLU A 434 115.65 -24.89 -8.41
N VAL A 435 116.03 -26.07 -7.90
CA VAL A 435 115.08 -27.10 -7.44
C VAL A 435 114.27 -26.62 -6.24
N SER A 436 114.87 -25.86 -5.32
CA SER A 436 114.17 -25.24 -4.20
C SER A 436 113.19 -24.17 -4.69
N GLY A 437 113.63 -23.27 -5.56
CA GLY A 437 112.78 -22.22 -6.13
C GLY A 437 111.64 -22.74 -7.02
N LEU A 438 111.77 -23.93 -7.62
CA LEU A 438 110.68 -24.63 -8.31
C LEU A 438 109.74 -25.32 -7.32
N SER A 439 110.29 -25.97 -6.28
CA SER A 439 109.51 -26.64 -5.23
C SER A 439 108.62 -25.66 -4.47
N ASP A 440 109.12 -24.46 -4.15
CA ASP A 440 108.35 -23.45 -3.42
C ASP A 440 107.29 -22.77 -4.30
N ARG A 441 107.55 -22.60 -5.60
CA ARG A 441 106.51 -22.18 -6.57
C ARG A 441 105.38 -23.21 -6.68
N LEU A 442 105.71 -24.51 -6.77
CA LEU A 442 104.72 -25.59 -6.75
C LEU A 442 103.97 -25.66 -5.41
N ARG A 443 104.66 -25.42 -4.28
CA ARG A 443 104.06 -25.39 -2.94
C ARG A 443 103.10 -24.22 -2.77
N GLY A 444 103.41 -23.06 -3.34
CA GLY A 444 102.52 -21.89 -3.40
C GLY A 444 101.26 -22.18 -4.23
N GLN A 445 101.42 -22.66 -5.47
CA GLN A 445 100.29 -23.04 -6.32
C GLN A 445 99.39 -24.14 -5.70
N ALA A 446 100.00 -25.10 -4.99
CA ALA A 446 99.26 -26.11 -4.25
C ALA A 446 98.58 -25.58 -2.97
N ALA A 447 99.01 -24.44 -2.42
CA ALA A 447 98.36 -23.77 -1.31
C ALA A 447 97.16 -22.93 -1.78
N GLU A 448 97.30 -22.20 -2.89
CA GLU A 448 96.20 -21.45 -3.51
C GLU A 448 95.09 -22.40 -3.99
N GLY A 449 95.44 -23.48 -4.71
CA GLY A 449 94.47 -24.48 -5.17
C GLY A 449 93.78 -25.27 -4.06
N ARG A 450 94.31 -25.25 -2.82
CA ARG A 450 93.66 -25.86 -1.64
C ARG A 450 92.45 -25.07 -1.15
N GLU A 451 92.44 -23.75 -1.31
CA GLU A 451 91.30 -22.93 -0.90
C GLU A 451 90.12 -23.14 -1.85
N ASP A 452 90.37 -23.09 -3.15
CA ASP A 452 89.38 -23.40 -4.20
C ASP A 452 88.82 -24.83 -4.09
N THR A 453 89.68 -25.83 -3.85
CA THR A 453 89.20 -27.22 -3.66
C THR A 453 88.46 -27.42 -2.34
N LEU A 454 88.79 -26.67 -1.27
CA LEU A 454 88.02 -26.68 -0.02
C LEU A 454 86.65 -26.01 -0.19
N GLU A 455 86.56 -24.90 -0.94
CA GLU A 455 85.29 -24.29 -1.32
C GLU A 455 84.43 -25.24 -2.15
N LEU A 456 85.02 -25.89 -3.16
CA LEU A 456 84.32 -26.85 -4.00
C LEU A 456 83.82 -28.04 -3.18
N ALA A 457 84.65 -28.57 -2.25
CA ALA A 457 84.25 -29.63 -1.34
C ALA A 457 83.09 -29.21 -0.42
N LYS A 458 83.10 -27.99 0.13
CA LYS A 458 81.98 -27.42 0.91
C LYS A 458 80.71 -27.32 0.07
N LYS A 459 80.79 -26.78 -1.16
CA LYS A 459 79.65 -26.67 -2.10
C LYS A 459 79.08 -28.05 -2.46
N VAL A 460 79.94 -29.04 -2.74
CA VAL A 460 79.52 -30.43 -3.01
C VAL A 460 78.82 -31.05 -1.79
N ASN A 461 79.32 -30.83 -0.57
CA ASN A 461 78.69 -31.35 0.66
C ASN A 461 77.33 -30.70 0.92
N ASP A 462 77.18 -29.39 0.68
CA ASP A 462 75.89 -28.71 0.77
C ASP A 462 74.89 -29.23 -0.27
N TYR A 463 75.32 -29.41 -1.53
CA TYR A 463 74.49 -30.04 -2.56
C TYR A 463 74.08 -31.47 -2.19
N GLN A 464 74.98 -32.27 -1.59
CA GLN A 464 74.61 -33.60 -1.07
C GLN A 464 73.61 -33.51 0.10
N GLY A 465 73.77 -32.56 1.02
CA GLY A 465 72.83 -32.32 2.11
C GLY A 465 71.43 -31.96 1.60
N ARG A 466 71.36 -31.02 0.65
CA ARG A 466 70.14 -30.62 -0.04
C ARG A 466 69.52 -31.79 -0.82
N LEU A 467 70.32 -32.58 -1.52
CA LEU A 467 69.87 -33.77 -2.25
C LEU A 467 69.27 -34.82 -1.30
N ARG A 468 69.95 -35.18 -0.19
CA ARG A 468 69.40 -36.08 0.85
C ARG A 468 68.12 -35.53 1.48
N GLY A 469 67.97 -34.20 1.57
CA GLY A 469 66.73 -33.54 2.00
C GLY A 469 65.59 -33.62 0.97
N VAL A 470 65.89 -33.54 -0.32
CA VAL A 470 64.93 -33.79 -1.41
C VAL A 470 64.56 -35.27 -1.46
N THR A 471 65.51 -36.21 -1.38
CA THR A 471 65.24 -37.65 -1.36
C THR A 471 64.37 -38.06 -0.18
N ARG A 472 64.58 -37.50 1.02
CA ARG A 472 63.69 -37.77 2.18
C ARG A 472 62.27 -37.25 1.95
N ARG A 473 62.09 -36.05 1.39
CA ARG A 473 60.75 -35.54 1.02
C ARG A 473 60.11 -36.39 -0.08
N LEU A 474 60.88 -36.81 -1.08
CA LEU A 474 60.41 -37.70 -2.14
C LEU A 474 59.94 -39.05 -1.58
N MET A 475 60.69 -39.65 -0.65
CA MET A 475 60.29 -40.89 0.03
C MET A 475 59.05 -40.72 0.92
N ALA A 476 58.88 -39.55 1.55
CA ALA A 476 57.63 -39.23 2.26
C ALA A 476 56.45 -39.14 1.29
N THR A 477 56.57 -38.38 0.19
CA THR A 477 55.51 -38.26 -0.82
C THR A 477 55.22 -39.58 -1.55
N ILE A 478 56.22 -40.45 -1.73
CA ILE A 478 56.02 -41.80 -2.26
C ILE A 478 55.25 -42.66 -1.24
N SER A 479 55.58 -42.56 0.05
CA SER A 479 54.86 -43.28 1.12
C SER A 479 53.41 -42.80 1.25
N GLU A 480 53.17 -41.49 1.17
CA GLU A 480 51.84 -40.89 1.12
C GLU A 480 51.07 -41.38 -0.12
N LEU A 481 51.68 -41.33 -1.30
CA LEU A 481 51.09 -41.83 -2.55
C LEU A 481 50.78 -43.33 -2.47
N SER A 482 51.65 -44.15 -1.87
CA SER A 482 51.39 -45.57 -1.61
C SER A 482 50.22 -45.80 -0.65
N MET A 483 50.08 -44.96 0.39
CA MET A 483 48.89 -44.97 1.24
C MET A 483 47.62 -44.60 0.44
N TYR A 484 47.65 -43.55 -0.38
CA TYR A 484 46.51 -43.16 -1.21
C TYR A 484 46.16 -44.21 -2.28
N GLN A 485 47.16 -44.91 -2.82
CA GLN A 485 46.93 -46.05 -3.72
C GLN A 485 46.28 -47.21 -2.97
N ALA A 486 46.77 -47.56 -1.77
CA ALA A 486 46.18 -48.61 -0.95
C ALA A 486 44.73 -48.30 -0.52
N THR A 487 44.43 -47.06 -0.13
CA THR A 487 43.05 -46.66 0.20
C THR A 487 42.16 -46.62 -1.05
N SER A 488 42.67 -46.16 -2.19
CA SER A 488 41.94 -46.21 -3.47
C SER A 488 41.62 -47.64 -3.90
N MET A 489 42.57 -48.57 -3.76
CA MET A 489 42.34 -50.00 -4.03
C MET A 489 41.32 -50.61 -3.06
N LYS A 490 41.37 -50.26 -1.76
CA LYS A 490 40.38 -50.72 -0.78
C LYS A 490 38.97 -50.19 -1.09
N LEU A 491 38.83 -48.91 -1.41
CA LEU A 491 37.55 -48.30 -1.80
C LEU A 491 37.03 -48.85 -3.13
N ALA A 492 37.92 -49.20 -4.07
CA ALA A 492 37.53 -49.87 -5.32
C ALA A 492 36.99 -51.29 -5.08
N ALA A 493 37.60 -52.04 -4.15
CA ALA A 493 37.11 -53.35 -3.73
C ALA A 493 35.77 -53.24 -2.97
N GLU A 494 35.67 -52.33 -1.98
CA GLU A 494 34.40 -52.08 -1.26
C GLU A 494 33.26 -51.66 -2.21
N ARG A 495 33.56 -50.89 -3.26
CA ARG A 495 32.61 -50.58 -4.33
C ARG A 495 32.19 -51.84 -5.08
N ASP A 496 33.13 -52.70 -5.49
CA ASP A 496 32.82 -53.90 -6.27
C ASP A 496 32.05 -54.94 -5.44
N ASP A 497 32.36 -55.07 -4.15
CA ASP A 497 31.62 -55.88 -3.19
C ASP A 497 30.17 -55.34 -3.03
N LEU A 498 30.00 -54.04 -2.77
CA LEU A 498 28.68 -53.40 -2.68
C LEU A 498 27.90 -53.43 -4.01
N GLN A 499 28.58 -53.38 -5.15
CA GLN A 499 27.96 -53.52 -6.46
C GLN A 499 27.46 -54.97 -6.68
N SER A 500 28.26 -55.96 -6.29
CA SER A 500 27.88 -57.38 -6.29
C SER A 500 26.70 -57.66 -5.33
N GLU A 501 26.71 -57.08 -4.13
CA GLU A 501 25.57 -57.11 -3.21
C GLU A 501 24.32 -56.44 -3.81
N ALA A 502 24.46 -55.28 -4.46
CA ALA A 502 23.35 -54.59 -5.10
C ALA A 502 22.79 -55.35 -6.31
N ASP A 503 23.63 -56.00 -7.12
CA ASP A 503 23.20 -56.77 -8.28
C ASP A 503 22.61 -58.13 -7.88
N THR A 504 23.16 -58.81 -6.86
CA THR A 504 22.52 -60.00 -6.26
C THR A 504 21.21 -59.66 -5.55
N ALA A 505 21.10 -58.49 -4.91
CA ALA A 505 19.86 -57.98 -4.34
C ALA A 505 18.79 -57.70 -5.40
N LYS A 506 19.18 -57.15 -6.57
CA LYS A 506 18.28 -57.02 -7.73
C LYS A 506 17.84 -58.37 -8.26
N GLU A 507 18.75 -59.32 -8.44
CA GLU A 507 18.39 -60.67 -8.90
C GLU A 507 17.44 -61.39 -7.94
N ARG A 508 17.58 -61.21 -6.62
CA ARG A 508 16.61 -61.72 -5.63
C ARG A 508 15.27 -61.02 -5.77
N LEU A 509 15.26 -59.69 -5.89
CA LEU A 509 14.04 -58.89 -6.09
C LEU A 509 13.27 -59.30 -7.37
N GLU A 510 13.98 -59.54 -8.47
CA GLU A 510 13.41 -60.04 -9.74
C GLU A 510 12.80 -61.45 -9.63
N ARG A 511 13.31 -62.27 -8.71
CA ARG A 511 12.74 -63.60 -8.36
C ARG A 511 11.60 -63.51 -7.34
N GLY A 512 11.30 -62.33 -6.80
CA GLY A 512 10.28 -62.10 -5.77
C GLY A 512 10.74 -62.40 -4.33
N GLU A 513 12.05 -62.56 -4.12
CA GLU A 513 12.67 -62.78 -2.80
C GLU A 513 13.11 -61.43 -2.17
N PRO A 514 13.19 -61.32 -0.84
CA PRO A 514 13.67 -60.11 -0.18
C PRO A 514 15.12 -59.78 -0.60
N PRO A 515 15.42 -58.51 -0.92
CA PRO A 515 16.69 -58.13 -1.56
C PRO A 515 17.93 -58.29 -0.67
N THR A 516 17.80 -58.19 0.65
CA THR A 516 18.88 -58.41 1.63
C THR A 516 18.38 -59.22 2.82
N GLU A 517 19.27 -59.92 3.53
CA GLU A 517 18.91 -60.66 4.75
C GLU A 517 18.37 -59.76 5.87
N GLU A 518 18.75 -58.48 5.88
CA GLU A 518 18.18 -57.51 6.82
C GLU A 518 16.75 -57.13 6.43
N ALA A 519 16.47 -56.92 5.14
CA ALA A 519 15.11 -56.68 4.65
C ALA A 519 14.19 -57.91 4.88
N GLU A 520 14.72 -59.12 4.78
CA GLU A 520 14.00 -60.34 5.17
C GLU A 520 13.64 -60.34 6.67
N ARG A 521 14.60 -59.98 7.55
CA ARG A 521 14.36 -59.89 9.00
C ARG A 521 13.42 -58.74 9.40
N GLU A 522 13.38 -57.65 8.65
CA GLU A 522 12.37 -56.59 8.84
C GLU A 522 10.99 -57.00 8.33
N TRP A 523 10.89 -57.78 7.25
CA TRP A 523 9.62 -58.30 6.74
C TRP A 523 8.96 -59.35 7.66
N PHE A 524 9.76 -60.04 8.48
CA PHE A 524 9.29 -60.98 9.51
C PHE A 524 9.05 -60.35 10.91
N ARG A 525 9.07 -59.01 11.03
CA ARG A 525 8.66 -58.27 12.24
C ARG A 525 7.25 -57.70 12.13
#